data_AF-A0A355S1Q9-F1
#
_entry.id   AF-A0A355S1Q9-F1
#
_cell.length_a   1.000
_cell.length_b   1.000
_cell.length_c   1.000
_cell.angle_alpha   90.00
_cell.angle_beta   90.00
_cell.angle_gamma   90.00
#
_symmetry.space_group_name_H-M   'P 1'
#
loop_
_entity.id
_entity.type
_entity.pdbx_description
1 polymer ?
#
loop_
_entity_poly.entity_id
_entity_poly.type
_entity_poly.pdbx_seq_one_letter_code
_entity_poly.pdbx_strand_id
1 'polypeptide(L)'
;MDLKEDEKLISSDAEKLSYSGRIDFSDPKSPVFIFPGSSVSMSFTSSRLKIIVKNNHGYYDNYLGYILDGVQKKVLLSNDNSLDKITLADDLQKDKRHEVILFKRQDGCHEFTFYGFVISEEGEVISPSKKFRRCI
;
A
#
# COMPACT_ATOMS: atom_id res chain seq x y z
N MET A 1 2.24 18.44 1.46
CA MET A 1 1.76 17.21 2.12
C MET A 1 2.17 17.31 3.56
N ASP A 2 1.21 17.56 4.45
CA ASP A 2 1.50 17.68 5.87
C ASP A 2 1.50 16.28 6.48
N LEU A 3 2.71 15.72 6.63
CA LEU A 3 2.93 14.65 7.59
C LEU A 3 2.77 15.29 8.96
N LYS A 4 1.93 14.70 9.82
CA LYS A 4 1.90 15.10 11.22
C LYS A 4 3.23 14.70 11.87
N GLU A 5 3.66 15.39 12.92
CA GLU A 5 4.92 15.11 13.61
C GLU A 5 5.07 13.62 14.00
N ASP A 6 3.96 12.91 14.25
CA ASP A 6 3.96 11.49 14.63
C ASP A 6 3.84 10.50 13.45
N GLU A 7 4.06 10.90 12.20
CA GLU A 7 3.89 10.06 11.01
C GLU A 7 5.19 9.84 10.23
N LYS A 8 5.46 8.58 9.86
CA LYS A 8 6.63 8.14 9.11
C LYS A 8 6.23 7.53 7.78
N LEU A 9 6.78 8.07 6.69
CA LEU A 9 6.58 7.57 5.33
C LEU A 9 7.58 6.44 5.02
N ILE A 10 7.04 5.30 4.61
CA ILE A 10 7.74 4.19 4.00
C ILE A 10 7.54 4.31 2.49
N SER A 11 8.53 4.89 1.82
CA SER A 11 8.52 5.12 0.37
C SER A 11 8.38 3.82 -0.41
N SER A 12 7.76 3.89 -1.60
CA SER A 12 7.56 2.74 -2.48
C SER A 12 8.86 2.00 -2.87
N ASP A 13 10.00 2.68 -2.91
CA ASP A 13 11.30 2.08 -3.23
C ASP A 13 11.99 1.42 -2.02
N ALA A 14 11.36 1.40 -0.84
CA ALA A 14 11.94 0.79 0.34
C ALA A 14 12.17 -0.72 0.15
N GLU A 15 13.39 -1.20 0.39
CA GLU A 15 13.80 -2.61 0.22
C GLU A 15 12.97 -3.61 1.03
N LYS A 16 12.30 -3.14 2.08
CA LYS A 16 11.46 -3.95 2.96
C LYS A 16 10.05 -4.21 2.40
N LEU A 17 9.68 -3.58 1.29
CA LEU A 17 8.42 -3.84 0.60
C LEU A 17 8.57 -5.03 -0.36
N SER A 18 7.57 -5.91 -0.38
CA SER A 18 7.53 -7.06 -1.29
C SER A 18 6.47 -6.83 -2.36
N TYR A 19 6.90 -6.74 -3.61
CA TYR A 19 6.02 -6.58 -4.77
C TYR A 19 5.75 -7.91 -5.47
N SER A 20 4.53 -8.08 -5.98
CA SER A 20 4.11 -9.24 -6.77
C SER A 20 3.17 -8.84 -7.90
N GLY A 21 3.33 -9.45 -9.07
CA GLY A 21 2.54 -9.18 -10.27
C GLY A 21 3.30 -8.36 -11.31
N ARG A 22 2.55 -7.80 -12.28
CA ARG A 22 3.09 -6.91 -13.32
C ARG A 22 2.80 -5.48 -12.90
N ILE A 23 3.86 -4.75 -12.58
CA ILE A 23 3.84 -3.39 -12.04
C ILE A 23 4.87 -2.60 -12.83
N ASP A 24 4.53 -1.37 -13.21
CA ASP A 24 5.47 -0.47 -13.86
C ASP A 24 6.34 0.19 -12.79
N PHE A 25 7.66 0.01 -12.90
CA PHE A 25 8.68 0.59 -12.02
C PHE A 25 9.58 1.60 -12.74
N SER A 26 9.09 2.20 -13.84
CA SER A 26 9.82 3.25 -14.56
C SER A 26 10.25 4.39 -13.63
N ASP A 27 9.43 4.72 -12.63
CA ASP A 27 9.84 5.45 -11.43
C ASP A 27 9.66 4.56 -10.18
N PRO A 28 10.76 4.10 -9.55
CA PRO A 28 10.70 3.25 -8.35
C PRO A 28 9.99 3.90 -7.15
N LYS A 29 9.94 5.23 -7.08
CA LYS A 29 9.24 5.95 -6.00
C LYS A 29 7.74 6.09 -6.25
N SER A 30 7.28 5.81 -7.46
CA SER A 30 5.88 5.91 -7.85
C SER A 30 5.43 4.76 -8.78
N PRO A 31 5.56 3.49 -8.34
CA PRO A 31 5.13 2.35 -9.14
C PRO A 31 3.65 2.40 -9.51
N VAL A 32 3.33 2.01 -10.75
CA VAL A 32 1.97 2.02 -11.29
C VAL A 32 1.39 0.61 -11.34
N PHE A 33 0.22 0.46 -10.71
CA PHE A 33 -0.52 -0.79 -10.64
C PHE A 33 -1.58 -0.82 -11.75
N ILE A 34 -1.31 -1.62 -12.79
CA ILE A 34 -2.16 -1.73 -13.99
C ILE A 34 -2.96 -3.04 -13.99
N PHE A 35 -2.38 -4.15 -13.54
CA PHE A 35 -3.04 -5.46 -13.64
C PHE A 35 -3.75 -5.88 -12.34
N PRO A 36 -4.93 -6.50 -12.42
CA PRO A 36 -5.60 -7.07 -11.25
C PRO A 36 -4.72 -8.12 -10.58
N GLY A 37 -4.75 -8.17 -9.26
CA GLY A 37 -3.92 -9.09 -8.47
C GLY A 37 -2.47 -8.65 -8.27
N SER A 38 -2.00 -7.60 -8.96
CA SER A 38 -0.74 -6.94 -8.59
C SER A 38 -0.83 -6.40 -7.17
N SER A 39 0.19 -6.67 -6.37
CA SER A 39 0.18 -6.40 -4.93
C SER A 39 1.53 -5.94 -4.40
N VAL A 40 1.47 -5.22 -3.28
CA VAL A 40 2.62 -4.86 -2.44
C VAL A 40 2.30 -5.23 -1.00
N SER A 41 3.25 -5.85 -0.31
CA SER A 41 3.08 -6.26 1.08
C SER A 41 4.23 -5.82 1.96
N MET A 42 3.93 -5.67 3.25
CA MET A 42 4.92 -5.41 4.29
C MET A 42 4.47 -5.97 5.64
N SER A 43 5.45 -6.28 6.50
CA SER A 43 5.25 -6.52 7.92
C SER A 43 5.71 -5.30 8.71
N PHE A 44 4.97 -4.88 9.73
CA PHE A 44 5.29 -3.68 10.50
C PHE A 44 4.80 -3.76 11.95
N THR A 45 5.34 -2.92 12.82
CA THR A 45 4.81 -2.59 14.15
C THR A 45 4.33 -1.14 14.13
N SER A 46 3.05 -0.90 14.35
CA SER A 46 2.52 0.47 14.43
C SER A 46 1.09 0.46 14.94
N SER A 47 0.67 1.55 15.58
CA SER A 47 -0.72 1.81 15.97
C SER A 47 -1.60 2.29 14.80
N ARG A 48 -1.00 2.83 13.73
CA ARG A 48 -1.71 3.36 12.57
C ARG A 48 -1.11 2.90 11.27
N LEU A 49 -1.95 2.76 10.26
CA LEU A 49 -1.56 2.44 8.90
C LEU A 49 -2.36 3.29 7.92
N LYS A 50 -1.65 4.03 7.08
CA LYS A 50 -2.22 4.76 5.94
C LYS A 50 -1.43 4.44 4.68
N ILE A 51 -1.99 4.83 3.55
CA ILE A 51 -1.34 4.73 2.23
C ILE A 51 -1.35 6.08 1.55
N ILE A 52 -0.34 6.31 0.72
CA ILE A 52 -0.32 7.43 -0.22
C ILE A 52 -0.46 6.86 -1.62
N VAL A 53 -1.56 7.18 -2.29
CA VAL A 53 -1.89 6.69 -3.62
C VAL A 53 -2.47 7.82 -4.45
N LYS A 54 -2.31 7.73 -5.76
CA LYS A 54 -3.04 8.55 -6.72
C LYS A 54 -3.85 7.63 -7.62
N ASN A 55 -5.14 7.88 -7.71
CA ASN A 55 -5.97 7.21 -8.70
C ASN A 55 -5.70 7.84 -10.06
N ASN A 56 -5.26 7.05 -11.05
CA ASN A 56 -5.16 7.51 -12.43
C ASN A 56 -6.53 7.30 -13.07
N HIS A 57 -7.48 8.13 -12.66
CA HIS A 57 -8.90 7.92 -12.92
C HIS A 57 -9.23 8.22 -14.38
N GLY A 58 -9.70 7.19 -15.09
CA GLY A 58 -10.30 7.32 -16.41
C GLY A 58 -11.83 7.44 -16.34
N TYR A 59 -12.48 6.46 -15.71
CA TYR A 59 -13.94 6.37 -15.58
C TYR A 59 -14.33 5.35 -14.48
N TYR A 60 -15.57 5.46 -13.96
CA TYR A 60 -16.12 4.68 -12.83
C TYR A 60 -15.29 4.68 -11.54
N ASP A 61 -15.87 4.14 -10.47
CA ASP A 61 -15.20 4.04 -9.19
C ASP A 61 -14.04 3.05 -9.23
N ASN A 62 -12.89 3.44 -8.67
CA ASN A 62 -11.75 2.55 -8.47
C ASN A 62 -11.63 2.18 -6.98
N TYR A 63 -11.65 0.89 -6.67
CA TYR A 63 -11.53 0.36 -5.32
C TYR A 63 -10.18 -0.33 -5.14
N LEU A 64 -9.46 0.10 -4.12
CA LEU A 64 -8.22 -0.52 -3.69
C LEU A 64 -8.52 -1.58 -2.62
N GLY A 65 -7.98 -2.78 -2.81
CA GLY A 65 -8.12 -3.88 -1.88
C GLY A 65 -6.93 -3.93 -0.93
N TYR A 66 -7.18 -4.30 0.32
CA TYR A 66 -6.09 -4.62 1.24
C TYR A 66 -6.49 -5.76 2.18
N ILE A 67 -5.51 -6.54 2.61
CA ILE A 67 -5.64 -7.55 3.66
C ILE A 67 -4.79 -7.06 4.82
N LEU A 68 -5.37 -6.90 6.00
CA LEU A 68 -4.69 -6.50 7.22
C LEU A 68 -4.89 -7.58 8.28
N ASP A 69 -3.80 -8.18 8.75
CA ASP A 69 -3.82 -9.31 9.69
C ASP A 69 -4.78 -10.45 9.26
N GLY A 70 -4.80 -10.76 7.96
CA GLY A 70 -5.68 -11.78 7.37
C GLY A 70 -7.13 -11.32 7.11
N VAL A 71 -7.52 -10.10 7.50
CA VAL A 71 -8.85 -9.56 7.24
C VAL A 71 -8.84 -8.72 5.97
N GLN A 72 -9.59 -9.15 4.96
CA GLN A 72 -9.73 -8.43 3.70
C GLN A 72 -10.72 -7.27 3.82
N LYS A 73 -10.32 -6.10 3.34
CA LYS A 73 -11.09 -4.86 3.29
C LYS A 73 -10.88 -4.15 1.94
N LYS A 74 -11.61 -3.05 1.74
CA LYS A 74 -11.49 -2.21 0.53
C LYS A 74 -11.70 -0.76 0.86
N VAL A 75 -11.17 0.11 0.02
CA VAL A 75 -11.38 1.56 0.08
C VAL A 75 -11.64 2.10 -1.32
N LEU A 76 -12.54 3.07 -1.41
CA LEU A 76 -12.80 3.82 -2.64
C LEU A 76 -11.69 4.86 -2.82
N LEU A 77 -11.10 4.93 -4.01
CA LEU A 77 -10.12 5.95 -4.35
C LEU A 77 -10.82 7.22 -4.86
N SER A 78 -10.27 8.39 -4.53
CA SER A 78 -10.77 9.66 -5.08
C SER A 78 -10.64 9.68 -6.61
N ASN A 79 -11.59 10.32 -7.30
CA ASN A 79 -11.61 10.46 -8.76
C ASN A 79 -11.01 11.80 -9.24
N ASP A 80 -10.49 12.61 -8.32
CA ASP A 80 -9.93 13.95 -8.59
C ASP A 80 -8.52 13.94 -9.21
N ASN A 81 -7.96 12.75 -9.49
CA ASN A 81 -6.59 12.56 -9.98
C ASN A 81 -5.52 13.21 -9.08
N SER A 82 -5.83 13.44 -7.80
CA SER A 82 -4.92 13.99 -6.82
C SER A 82 -4.22 12.89 -6.00
N LEU A 83 -3.17 13.28 -5.32
CA LEU A 83 -2.50 12.44 -4.33
C LEU A 83 -3.35 12.36 -3.07
N ASP A 84 -3.77 11.15 -2.71
CA ASP A 84 -4.65 10.89 -1.57
C ASP A 84 -3.90 10.14 -0.45
N LYS A 85 -4.15 10.56 0.79
CA LYS A 85 -3.62 9.93 2.01
C LYS A 85 -4.77 9.23 2.73
N ILE A 86 -4.90 7.93 2.50
CA ILE A 86 -6.03 7.14 2.95
C ILE A 86 -5.67 6.35 4.21
N THR A 87 -6.44 6.53 5.29
CA THR A 87 -6.32 5.71 6.49
C THR A 87 -6.87 4.30 6.24
N LEU A 88 -6.05 3.28 6.50
CA LEU A 88 -6.46 1.87 6.46
C LEU A 88 -6.82 1.33 7.86
N ALA A 89 -6.10 1.77 8.89
CA ALA A 89 -6.37 1.45 10.29
C ALA A 89 -5.77 2.52 11.23
N ASP A 90 -6.47 2.85 12.32
CA ASP A 90 -6.02 3.83 13.32
C ASP A 90 -5.92 3.26 14.76
N ASP A 91 -6.28 1.99 14.96
CA ASP A 91 -6.36 1.34 16.28
C ASP A 91 -5.71 -0.06 16.24
N LEU A 92 -4.43 -0.09 15.84
CA LEU A 92 -3.61 -1.29 15.82
C LEU A 92 -2.80 -1.42 17.12
N GLN A 93 -2.43 -2.65 17.48
CA GLN A 93 -1.62 -2.90 18.66
C GLN A 93 -0.16 -2.55 18.36
N LYS A 94 0.32 -1.45 18.95
CA LYS A 94 1.65 -0.88 18.69
C LYS A 94 2.80 -1.90 18.71
N ASP A 95 2.84 -2.77 19.71
CA ASP A 95 3.93 -3.74 19.92
C ASP A 95 3.72 -5.08 19.21
N LYS A 96 2.59 -5.24 18.50
CA LYS A 96 2.26 -6.45 17.75
C LYS A 96 2.81 -6.33 16.33
N ARG A 97 3.34 -7.44 15.81
CA ARG A 97 3.61 -7.58 14.38
C ARG A 97 2.30 -7.63 13.60
N HIS A 98 2.14 -6.68 12.71
CA HIS A 98 1.06 -6.59 11.73
C HIS A 98 1.57 -6.94 10.33
N GLU A 99 0.67 -7.44 9.49
CA GLU A 99 0.94 -7.69 8.07
C GLU A 99 -0.14 -7.03 7.22
N VAL A 100 0.31 -6.26 6.21
CA VAL A 100 -0.58 -5.70 5.20
C VAL A 100 -0.18 -6.21 3.82
N ILE A 101 -1.20 -6.57 3.03
CA ILE A 101 -1.10 -6.81 1.59
C ILE A 101 -2.05 -5.84 0.91
N LEU A 102 -1.52 -4.86 0.19
CA LEU A 102 -2.27 -3.99 -0.70
C LEU A 102 -2.36 -4.65 -2.07
N PHE A 103 -3.54 -4.70 -2.69
CA PHE A 103 -3.71 -5.36 -3.98
C PHE A 103 -4.73 -4.65 -4.87
N LYS A 104 -4.44 -4.65 -6.17
CA LYS A 104 -5.33 -4.12 -7.19
C LYS A 104 -6.52 -5.06 -7.43
N ARG A 105 -7.74 -4.51 -7.34
CA ARG A 105 -8.99 -5.28 -7.47
C ARG A 105 -9.54 -5.34 -8.90
N GLN A 106 -9.60 -4.19 -9.55
CA GLN A 106 -10.28 -4.04 -10.84
C GLN A 106 -9.36 -4.34 -12.01
N ASP A 107 -9.93 -4.42 -13.20
CA ASP A 107 -9.30 -4.70 -14.49
C ASP A 107 -8.31 -3.60 -14.93
N GLY A 108 -7.70 -3.80 -16.10
CA GLY A 108 -6.62 -2.97 -16.64
C GLY A 108 -6.98 -1.51 -16.90
N CYS A 109 -8.26 -1.16 -17.03
CA CYS A 109 -8.64 0.23 -17.30
C CYS A 109 -8.57 1.15 -16.07
N HIS A 110 -8.40 0.58 -14.87
CA HIS A 110 -8.40 1.33 -13.60
C HIS A 110 -7.01 1.32 -12.97
N GLU A 111 -6.18 2.31 -13.27
CA GLU A 111 -4.79 2.35 -12.78
C GLU A 111 -4.67 3.19 -11.50
N PHE A 112 -3.69 2.87 -10.65
CA PHE A 112 -3.30 3.76 -9.56
C PHE A 112 -1.78 3.77 -9.40
N THR A 113 -1.27 4.91 -8.97
CA THR A 113 0.14 5.10 -8.61
C THR A 113 0.29 5.00 -7.11
N PHE A 114 1.24 4.20 -6.65
CA PHE A 114 1.53 3.96 -5.23
C PHE A 114 2.79 4.72 -4.80
N TYR A 115 2.71 5.52 -3.74
CA TYR A 115 3.83 6.34 -3.25
C TYR A 115 4.40 5.88 -1.91
N GLY A 116 3.68 5.02 -1.19
CA GLY A 116 4.18 4.42 0.04
C GLY A 116 3.11 4.17 1.08
N PHE A 117 3.56 3.60 2.19
CA PHE A 117 2.77 3.46 3.41
C PHE A 117 3.15 4.55 4.40
N VAL A 118 2.20 5.00 5.21
CA VAL A 118 2.47 5.86 6.36
C VAL A 118 2.13 5.10 7.63
N ILE A 119 3.10 4.98 8.51
CA ILE A 119 2.96 4.38 9.83
C ILE A 119 3.22 5.45 10.92
N SER A 120 2.88 5.16 12.17
CA SER A 120 3.30 6.02 13.29
C SER A 120 4.83 6.13 13.37
N GLU A 121 5.36 7.25 13.86
CA GLU A 121 6.81 7.54 13.92
C GLU A 121 7.62 6.48 14.66
N GLU A 122 7.10 6.05 15.80
CA GLU A 122 7.60 4.95 16.65
C GLU A 122 7.53 3.56 15.98
N GLY A 123 6.88 3.47 14.83
CA GLY A 123 6.69 2.22 14.10
C GLY A 123 7.89 1.83 13.26
N GLU A 124 8.03 0.52 13.08
CA GLU A 124 9.09 -0.06 12.27
C GLU A 124 8.55 -1.03 11.23
N VAL A 125 9.16 -1.00 10.04
CA VAL A 125 8.94 -2.03 9.04
C VAL A 125 9.89 -3.18 9.34
N ILE A 126 9.31 -4.34 9.57
CA ILE A 126 10.02 -5.59 9.83
C ILE A 126 10.38 -6.17 8.46
N SER A 127 11.63 -6.58 8.30
CA SER A 127 12.04 -7.27 7.08
C SER A 127 11.15 -8.51 6.87
N PRO A 128 10.66 -8.73 5.63
CA PRO A 128 9.86 -9.91 5.36
C PRO A 128 10.69 -11.15 5.71
N SER A 129 10.19 -11.97 6.64
CA SER A 129 10.90 -13.14 7.20
C SER A 129 11.15 -14.26 6.17
N LYS A 130 10.71 -14.09 4.92
CA LYS A 130 10.95 -15.00 3.81
C LYS A 130 10.58 -14.30 2.50
N LYS A 131 11.50 -14.27 1.53
CA LYS A 131 11.09 -14.19 0.12
C LYS A 131 10.14 -15.36 -0.12
N PHE A 132 8.91 -15.11 -0.53
CA PHE A 132 8.05 -16.18 -1.02
C PHE A 132 8.77 -16.84 -2.21
N ARG A 133 9.32 -18.04 -1.99
CA ARG A 133 9.81 -18.92 -3.06
C ARG A 133 8.74 -19.95 -3.35
N ARG A 134 8.03 -19.75 -4.48
CA ARG A 134 7.31 -20.70 -5.37
C ARG A 134 6.58 -19.85 -6.42
N CYS A 135 6.51 -20.18 -7.71
CA CYS A 135 6.68 -21.42 -8.50
C CYS A 135 7.72 -21.19 -9.64
N ILE A 136 8.43 -22.16 -10.25
CA ILE A 136 8.24 -23.61 -10.60
C ILE A 136 7.00 -23.91 -11.43
#